data_AF-A0A2P8ESW0-F1
#
_entry.id   AF-A0A2P8ESW0-F1
#
_cell.length_a   1.000
_cell.length_b   1.000
_cell.length_c   1.000
_cell.angle_alpha   90.00
_cell.angle_beta   90.00
_cell.angle_gamma   90.00
#
_symmetry.space_group_name_H-M   'P 1'
#
loop_
_entity.id
_entity.type
_entity.pdbx_description
1 polymer ?
#
loop_
_entity_poly.entity_id
_entity_poly.type
_entity_poly.pdbx_seq_one_letter_code
_entity_poly.pdbx_strand_id
1 'polypeptide(L)'
;MHIILQKNVDELISDYELEEYSDSKKFEFFCNFCSISKKYLGRFNPKDITTDADDAAIDGIAIIVDGELIVTSDDAEQIFSTHKSNLVVEIVFVQAKSGESFKKEEIANFSMGLTDFLSLEPHLPNGKLNTDSLNIFKVVLNNLKKSEIEGLTLLSITAPAELTRPKMKSKLHLKL
;
A
#
# COMPACT_ATOMS: atom_id res chain seq x y z
N MET A 1 13.14 4.11 -13.07
CA MET A 1 13.03 2.84 -12.31
C MET A 1 13.77 1.76 -13.09
N HIS A 2 14.53 0.86 -12.46
CA HIS A 2 15.30 -0.16 -13.22
C HIS A 2 14.39 -0.94 -14.19
N ILE A 3 14.87 -1.23 -15.41
CA ILE A 3 14.06 -1.80 -16.50
C ILE A 3 13.29 -3.08 -16.13
N ILE A 4 13.86 -3.94 -15.28
CA ILE A 4 13.19 -5.15 -14.81
C ILE A 4 11.97 -4.79 -13.97
N LEU A 5 12.12 -3.86 -13.01
CA LEU A 5 11.00 -3.41 -12.18
C LEU A 5 9.94 -2.72 -13.02
N GLN A 6 10.37 -1.87 -13.97
CA GLN A 6 9.44 -1.20 -14.88
C GLN A 6 8.58 -2.21 -15.66
N LYS A 7 9.17 -3.27 -16.22
CA LYS A 7 8.40 -4.30 -16.91
C LYS A 7 7.38 -5.01 -16.01
N ASN A 8 7.75 -5.33 -14.76
CA ASN A 8 6.82 -5.98 -13.82
C ASN A 8 5.68 -5.02 -13.42
N VAL A 9 5.98 -3.72 -13.28
CA VAL A 9 4.95 -2.70 -13.06
C VAL A 9 4.04 -2.63 -14.28
N ASP A 10 4.58 -2.49 -15.49
CA ASP A 10 3.79 -2.37 -16.72
C ASP A 10 2.89 -3.60 -16.95
N GLU A 11 3.40 -4.81 -16.69
CA GLU A 11 2.63 -6.06 -16.75
C GLU A 11 1.45 -6.04 -15.78
N LEU A 12 1.68 -5.72 -14.50
CA LEU A 12 0.61 -5.62 -13.50
C LEU A 12 -0.43 -4.55 -13.89
N ILE A 13 0.03 -3.39 -14.34
CA ILE A 13 -0.87 -2.30 -14.71
C ILE A 13 -1.77 -2.68 -15.88
N SER A 14 -1.25 -3.47 -16.83
CA SER A 14 -2.06 -3.98 -17.93
C SER A 14 -3.06 -5.05 -17.51
N ASP A 15 -2.65 -5.97 -16.61
CA ASP A 15 -3.52 -7.02 -16.09
C ASP A 15 -4.75 -6.49 -15.35
N TYR A 16 -4.65 -5.28 -14.78
CA TYR A 16 -5.70 -4.64 -13.98
C TYR A 16 -6.33 -3.40 -14.64
N GLU A 17 -5.97 -3.08 -15.88
CA GLU A 17 -6.49 -1.93 -16.65
C GLU A 17 -6.29 -0.58 -15.91
N LEU A 18 -5.05 -0.30 -15.47
CA LEU A 18 -4.68 0.89 -14.68
C LEU A 18 -3.74 1.85 -15.44
N GLU A 19 -3.72 1.80 -16.78
CA GLU A 19 -2.78 2.54 -17.61
C GLU A 19 -2.94 4.07 -17.54
N GLU A 20 -4.10 4.57 -17.15
CA GLU A 20 -4.42 6.00 -17.09
C GLU A 20 -3.72 6.73 -15.93
N TYR A 21 -3.22 5.99 -14.95
CA TYR A 21 -2.59 6.55 -13.75
C TYR A 21 -1.15 7.04 -14.00
N SER A 22 -0.67 7.92 -13.13
CA SER A 22 0.71 8.41 -13.16
C SER A 22 1.71 7.30 -12.81
N ASP A 23 2.97 7.44 -13.25
CA ASP A 23 4.03 6.45 -12.95
C ASP A 23 4.23 6.25 -11.44
N SER A 24 4.10 7.31 -10.64
CA SER A 24 4.14 7.20 -9.17
C SER A 24 2.99 6.34 -8.65
N LYS A 25 1.77 6.60 -9.12
CA LYS A 25 0.59 5.85 -8.69
C LYS A 25 0.63 4.38 -9.15
N LYS A 26 1.13 4.13 -10.35
CA LYS A 26 1.41 2.78 -10.87
C LYS A 26 2.40 2.02 -9.99
N PHE A 27 3.43 2.71 -9.50
CA PHE A 27 4.39 2.13 -8.58
C PHE A 27 3.77 1.82 -7.21
N GLU A 28 2.86 2.66 -6.72
CA GLU A 28 2.08 2.38 -5.50
C GLU A 28 1.21 1.11 -5.66
N PHE A 29 0.44 1.00 -6.75
CA PHE A 29 -0.34 -0.22 -7.03
C PHE A 29 0.54 -1.48 -7.01
N PHE A 30 1.71 -1.41 -7.65
CA PHE A 30 2.66 -2.52 -7.69
C PHE A 30 3.21 -2.90 -6.32
N CYS A 31 3.60 -1.90 -5.51
CA CYS A 31 4.11 -2.13 -4.16
C CYS A 31 3.05 -2.73 -3.24
N ASN A 32 1.82 -2.22 -3.32
CA ASN A 32 0.69 -2.72 -2.55
C ASN A 32 0.35 -4.15 -2.95
N PHE A 33 0.25 -4.43 -4.26
CA PHE A 33 0.03 -5.77 -4.78
C PHE A 33 1.07 -6.76 -4.24
N CYS A 34 2.36 -6.47 -4.45
CA CYS A 34 3.46 -7.33 -4.02
C CYS A 34 3.49 -7.54 -2.49
N SER A 35 3.09 -6.54 -1.71
CA SER A 35 3.05 -6.61 -0.26
C SER A 35 1.92 -7.53 0.22
N ILE A 36 0.73 -7.41 -0.38
CA ILE A 36 -0.46 -8.16 0.03
C ILE A 36 -0.47 -9.58 -0.53
N SER A 37 0.07 -9.84 -1.72
CA SER A 37 0.16 -11.20 -2.27
C SER A 37 1.01 -12.17 -1.44
N LYS A 38 1.81 -11.67 -0.48
CA LYS A 38 2.54 -12.50 0.49
C LYS A 38 1.71 -12.94 1.69
N LYS A 39 0.58 -12.27 1.93
CA LYS A 39 -0.29 -12.43 3.09
C LYS A 39 -1.64 -13.03 2.71
N TYR A 40 -2.17 -12.62 1.56
CA TYR A 40 -3.43 -13.09 1.00
C TYR A 40 -3.17 -13.87 -0.29
N LEU A 41 -3.64 -15.11 -0.33
CA LEU A 41 -3.41 -16.04 -1.46
C LEU A 41 -4.51 -15.97 -2.53
N GLY A 42 -5.59 -15.23 -2.29
CA GLY A 42 -6.66 -15.03 -3.25
C GLY A 42 -6.34 -13.96 -4.29
N ARG A 43 -7.26 -13.79 -5.25
CA ARG A 43 -7.19 -12.70 -6.23
C ARG A 43 -7.84 -11.45 -5.64
N PHE A 44 -7.24 -10.30 -5.91
CA PHE A 44 -7.76 -8.99 -5.52
C PHE A 44 -7.34 -7.95 -6.57
N ASN A 45 -8.04 -6.83 -6.60
CA ASN A 45 -7.62 -5.67 -7.39
C ASN A 45 -6.72 -4.78 -6.52
N PRO A 46 -5.48 -4.44 -6.94
CA PRO A 46 -4.63 -3.54 -6.17
C PRO A 46 -5.25 -2.16 -5.94
N LYS A 47 -6.22 -1.75 -6.78
CA LYS A 47 -6.99 -0.51 -6.59
C LYS A 47 -7.80 -0.51 -5.29
N ASP A 48 -8.26 -1.67 -4.82
CA ASP A 48 -9.10 -1.76 -3.61
C ASP A 48 -8.29 -1.57 -2.30
N ILE A 49 -6.96 -1.62 -2.38
CA ILE A 49 -6.04 -1.53 -1.24
C ILE A 49 -5.01 -0.39 -1.39
N THR A 50 -5.11 0.38 -2.47
CA THR A 50 -4.26 1.54 -2.73
C THR A 50 -5.09 2.78 -2.46
N THR A 51 -4.53 3.70 -1.68
CA THR A 51 -5.18 4.97 -1.39
C THR A 51 -5.30 5.81 -2.67
N ASP A 52 -5.97 6.95 -2.66
CA ASP A 52 -5.99 7.90 -3.78
C ASP A 52 -4.91 8.98 -3.54
N ALA A 53 -5.18 10.26 -3.79
CA ALA A 53 -4.22 11.34 -3.59
C ALA A 53 -4.41 11.98 -2.20
N ASP A 54 -3.29 12.34 -1.55
CA ASP A 54 -3.23 13.06 -0.26
C ASP A 54 -3.83 12.32 0.94
N ASP A 55 -3.56 11.01 1.07
CA ASP A 55 -4.14 10.14 2.11
C ASP A 55 -3.23 9.95 3.33
N ALA A 56 -2.92 11.05 4.01
CA ALA A 56 -2.12 11.06 5.24
C ALA A 56 -0.75 10.36 5.12
N ALA A 57 -0.12 10.41 3.93
CA ALA A 57 1.15 9.73 3.63
C ALA A 57 1.10 8.19 3.77
N ILE A 58 -0.09 7.61 3.68
CA ILE A 58 -0.32 6.17 3.54
C ILE A 58 -0.70 5.92 2.08
N ASP A 59 0.03 5.03 1.40
CA ASP A 59 -0.19 4.72 -0.02
C ASP A 59 -1.00 3.41 -0.20
N GLY A 60 -1.12 2.61 0.85
CA GLY A 60 -1.97 1.41 0.86
C GLY A 60 -2.32 0.91 2.25
N ILE A 61 -3.53 0.35 2.37
CA ILE A 61 -4.04 -0.29 3.58
C ILE A 61 -4.73 -1.59 3.18
N ALA A 62 -4.43 -2.67 3.90
CA ALA A 62 -5.14 -3.92 3.78
C ALA A 62 -5.40 -4.52 5.16
N ILE A 63 -6.62 -5.03 5.35
CA ILE A 63 -7.02 -5.75 6.57
C ILE A 63 -7.41 -7.16 6.15
N ILE A 64 -6.73 -8.14 6.72
CA ILE A 64 -6.96 -9.56 6.44
C ILE A 64 -7.48 -10.21 7.72
N VAL A 65 -8.59 -10.91 7.62
CA VAL A 65 -9.23 -11.60 8.74
C VAL A 65 -9.40 -13.07 8.38
N ASP A 66 -8.78 -13.96 9.14
CA ASP A 66 -8.79 -15.42 8.93
C ASP A 66 -8.41 -15.82 7.49
N GLY A 67 -7.43 -15.12 6.93
CA GLY A 67 -6.92 -15.35 5.58
C GLY A 67 -7.75 -14.72 4.46
N GLU A 68 -8.84 -14.01 4.76
CA GLU A 68 -9.67 -13.30 3.78
C GLU A 68 -9.37 -11.79 3.78
N LEU A 69 -9.22 -11.20 2.59
CA LEU A 69 -9.03 -9.76 2.43
C LEU A 69 -10.37 -9.04 2.61
N ILE A 70 -10.45 -8.14 3.59
CA ILE A 70 -11.68 -7.41 3.94
C ILE A 70 -11.62 -6.02 3.32
N VAL A 71 -12.54 -5.74 2.39
CA VAL A 71 -12.58 -4.47 1.62
C VAL A 71 -13.78 -3.59 1.99
N THR A 72 -14.78 -4.13 2.70
CA THR A 72 -15.92 -3.36 3.21
C THR A 72 -16.21 -3.64 4.68
N SER A 73 -16.88 -2.71 5.37
CA SER A 73 -17.37 -2.92 6.74
C SER A 73 -18.36 -4.07 6.82
N ASP A 74 -19.17 -4.27 5.78
CA ASP A 74 -20.18 -5.33 5.74
C ASP A 74 -19.51 -6.71 5.70
N ASP A 75 -18.43 -6.85 4.92
CA ASP A 75 -17.61 -8.08 4.93
C ASP A 75 -17.00 -8.34 6.31
N ALA A 76 -16.55 -7.27 6.98
CA ALA A 76 -16.02 -7.36 8.35
C ALA A 76 -17.11 -7.82 9.34
N GLU A 77 -18.28 -7.21 9.31
CA GLU A 77 -19.40 -7.60 10.17
C GLU A 77 -19.82 -9.05 9.90
N GLN A 78 -19.87 -9.46 8.64
CA GLN A 78 -20.20 -10.81 8.24
C GLN A 78 -19.20 -11.83 8.78
N ILE A 79 -17.89 -11.61 8.65
CA ILE A 79 -16.88 -12.57 9.14
C ILE A 79 -16.94 -12.73 10.67
N PHE A 80 -17.20 -11.63 11.40
CA PHE A 80 -17.34 -11.64 12.86
C PHE A 80 -18.71 -12.15 13.36
N SER A 81 -19.75 -12.15 12.51
CA SER A 81 -21.06 -12.71 12.84
C SER A 81 -21.04 -14.24 12.98
N THR A 82 -20.02 -14.89 12.43
CA THR A 82 -19.87 -16.36 12.48
C THR A 82 -19.65 -16.89 13.90
N HIS A 83 -19.78 -18.21 14.07
CA HIS A 83 -19.51 -18.91 15.33
C HIS A 83 -18.01 -19.05 15.65
N LYS A 84 -17.10 -18.66 14.73
CA LYS A 84 -15.65 -18.69 14.98
C LYS A 84 -15.27 -17.66 16.04
N SER A 85 -14.32 -18.02 16.92
CA SER A 85 -13.92 -17.20 18.07
C SER A 85 -12.41 -16.93 18.16
N ASN A 86 -11.61 -17.41 17.21
CA ASN A 86 -10.16 -17.24 17.17
C ASN A 86 -9.75 -16.74 15.78
N LEU A 87 -10.40 -15.68 15.30
CA LEU A 87 -10.11 -15.09 14.00
C LEU A 87 -8.78 -14.35 14.07
N VAL A 88 -7.83 -14.73 13.24
CA VAL A 88 -6.54 -14.04 13.12
C VAL A 88 -6.71 -12.78 12.29
N VAL A 89 -6.24 -11.64 12.81
CA VAL A 89 -6.27 -10.37 12.09
C VAL A 89 -4.85 -9.90 11.78
N GLU A 90 -4.61 -9.60 10.51
CA GLU A 90 -3.40 -8.94 10.04
C GLU A 90 -3.75 -7.61 9.38
N ILE A 91 -3.02 -6.56 9.74
CA ILE A 91 -3.18 -5.23 9.16
C ILE A 91 -1.86 -4.83 8.52
N VAL A 92 -1.92 -4.38 7.27
CA VAL A 92 -0.76 -3.98 6.49
C VAL A 92 -0.94 -2.53 6.05
N PHE A 93 0.03 -1.69 6.41
CA PHE A 93 0.15 -0.32 5.93
C PHE A 93 1.37 -0.21 5.04
N VAL A 94 1.21 0.43 3.89
CA VAL A 94 2.26 0.61 2.90
C VAL A 94 2.42 2.09 2.58
N GLN A 95 3.67 2.52 2.50
CA GLN A 95 4.10 3.77 1.89
C GLN A 95 5.09 3.40 0.78
N ALA A 96 4.85 3.89 -0.43
CA ALA A 96 5.61 3.57 -1.62
C ALA A 96 6.06 4.85 -2.32
N LYS A 97 7.34 4.93 -2.68
CA LYS A 97 7.89 6.05 -3.42
C LYS A 97 8.82 5.64 -4.54
N SER A 98 8.58 6.19 -5.72
CA SER A 98 9.56 6.20 -6.80
C SER A 98 10.55 7.37 -6.58
N GLY A 99 11.79 7.07 -6.19
CA GLY A 99 12.78 8.09 -5.82
C GLY A 99 14.16 7.54 -5.48
N GLU A 100 15.20 8.36 -5.65
CA GLU A 100 16.60 7.93 -5.53
C GLU A 100 17.03 7.53 -4.10
N SER A 101 16.30 7.98 -3.07
CA SER A 101 16.67 7.73 -1.67
C SER A 101 15.48 7.82 -0.73
N PHE A 102 15.47 6.96 0.30
CA PHE A 102 14.60 7.13 1.47
C PHE A 102 14.88 8.49 2.12
N LYS A 103 13.87 9.35 2.21
CA LYS A 103 13.97 10.61 2.96
C LYS A 103 13.36 10.45 4.34
N LYS A 104 14.06 10.93 5.37
CA LYS A 104 13.57 10.92 6.75
C LYS A 104 12.21 11.59 6.91
N GLU A 105 11.98 12.65 6.14
CA GLU A 105 10.70 13.36 6.10
C GLU A 105 9.54 12.45 5.68
N GLU A 106 9.74 11.56 4.71
CA GLU A 106 8.69 10.66 4.25
C GLU A 106 8.36 9.59 5.28
N ILE A 107 9.38 9.04 5.94
CA ILE A 107 9.20 8.10 7.05
C ILE A 107 8.48 8.79 8.21
N ALA A 108 8.84 10.04 8.51
CA ALA A 108 8.18 10.82 9.55
C ALA A 108 6.71 11.11 9.20
N ASN A 109 6.41 11.44 7.95
CA ASN A 109 5.05 11.67 7.47
C ASN A 109 4.23 10.37 7.54
N PHE A 110 4.78 9.24 7.09
CA PHE A 110 4.11 7.94 7.20
C PHE A 110 3.84 7.56 8.66
N SER A 111 4.81 7.79 9.56
CA SER A 111 4.62 7.57 11.00
C SER A 111 3.53 8.47 11.59
N MET A 112 3.44 9.72 11.13
CA MET A 112 2.40 10.65 11.54
C MET A 112 1.02 10.18 11.06
N GLY A 113 0.91 9.80 9.79
CA GLY A 113 -0.30 9.23 9.19
C GLY A 113 -0.80 7.99 9.92
N LEU A 114 0.11 7.06 10.21
CA LEU A 114 -0.22 5.86 10.97
C LEU A 114 -0.71 6.19 12.38
N THR A 115 -0.05 7.12 13.07
CA THR A 115 -0.45 7.55 14.42
C THR A 115 -1.83 8.18 14.41
N ASP A 116 -2.11 9.01 13.39
CA ASP A 116 -3.41 9.65 13.19
C ASP A 116 -4.51 8.62 12.90
N PHE A 117 -4.26 7.66 12.00
CA PHE A 117 -5.19 6.56 11.73
C PHE A 117 -5.49 5.72 12.99
N LEU A 118 -4.44 5.33 13.72
CA LEU A 118 -4.57 4.49 14.92
C LEU A 118 -5.18 5.22 16.12
N SER A 119 -5.34 6.55 16.06
CA SER A 119 -6.09 7.33 17.07
C SER A 119 -7.60 7.06 17.05
N LEU A 120 -8.10 6.44 15.96
CA LEU A 120 -9.51 6.18 15.66
C LEU A 120 -10.37 7.42 15.34
N GLU A 121 -9.78 8.61 15.46
CA GLU A 121 -10.36 9.93 15.20
C GLU A 121 -9.36 10.77 14.37
N PRO A 122 -9.03 10.35 13.14
CA PRO A 122 -7.96 10.98 12.38
C PRO A 122 -8.28 12.43 12.02
N HIS A 123 -7.27 13.29 12.07
CA HIS A 123 -7.35 14.72 11.79
C HIS A 123 -6.66 15.12 10.48
N LEU A 124 -5.86 14.24 9.90
CA LEU A 124 -5.25 14.45 8.58
C LEU A 124 -6.28 14.23 7.46
N PRO A 125 -6.01 14.71 6.23
CA PRO A 125 -6.83 14.38 5.08
C PRO A 125 -6.90 12.86 4.89
N ASN A 126 -8.12 12.34 4.76
CA ASN A 126 -8.39 10.93 4.57
C ASN A 126 -9.41 10.77 3.44
N GLY A 127 -8.99 10.07 2.40
CA GLY A 127 -9.80 9.65 1.28
C GLY A 127 -10.64 8.44 1.60
N LYS A 128 -11.24 7.88 0.55
CA LYS A 128 -12.21 6.80 0.67
C LYS A 128 -11.61 5.57 1.34
N LEU A 129 -10.46 5.10 0.86
CA LEU A 129 -9.84 3.88 1.41
C LEU A 129 -9.48 4.01 2.89
N ASN A 130 -8.90 5.14 3.31
CA ASN A 130 -8.56 5.36 4.72
C ASN A 130 -9.81 5.35 5.60
N THR A 131 -10.87 6.01 5.14
CA THR A 131 -12.16 6.07 5.86
C THR A 131 -12.78 4.68 5.98
N ASP A 132 -12.85 3.94 4.87
CA ASP A 132 -13.43 2.59 4.85
C ASP A 132 -12.61 1.61 5.70
N SER A 133 -11.28 1.67 5.59
CA SER A 133 -10.35 0.87 6.39
C SER A 133 -10.47 1.18 7.88
N LEU A 134 -10.67 2.45 8.24
CA LEU A 134 -10.91 2.83 9.63
C LEU A 134 -12.22 2.24 10.17
N ASN A 135 -13.28 2.21 9.34
CA ASN A 135 -14.54 1.59 9.72
C ASN A 135 -14.40 0.08 9.90
N ILE A 136 -13.71 -0.60 8.98
CA ILE A 136 -13.37 -2.03 9.12
C ILE A 136 -12.56 -2.27 10.40
N PHE A 137 -11.55 -1.42 10.66
CA PHE A 137 -10.73 -1.53 11.85
C PHE A 137 -11.55 -1.34 13.14
N LYS A 138 -12.51 -0.41 13.16
CA LYS A 138 -13.46 -0.26 14.28
C LYS A 138 -14.31 -1.52 14.49
N VAL A 139 -14.75 -2.18 13.43
CA VAL A 139 -15.46 -3.48 13.53
C VAL A 139 -14.55 -4.54 14.16
N VAL A 140 -13.29 -4.63 13.71
CA VAL A 140 -12.29 -5.53 14.33
C VAL A 140 -12.14 -5.24 15.83
N LEU A 141 -11.95 -3.97 16.21
CA LEU A 141 -11.76 -3.57 17.61
C LEU A 141 -12.98 -3.90 18.48
N ASN A 142 -14.18 -3.74 17.95
CA ASN A 142 -15.42 -4.12 18.65
C ASN A 142 -15.56 -5.65 18.84
N ASN A 143 -14.81 -6.44 18.06
CA ASN A 143 -14.88 -7.90 18.06
C ASN A 143 -13.61 -8.59 18.58
N LEU A 144 -12.71 -7.89 19.29
CA LEU A 144 -11.47 -8.45 19.86
C LEU A 144 -11.67 -9.64 20.82
N LYS A 145 -12.89 -9.91 21.30
CA LYS A 145 -13.18 -11.13 22.06
C LYS A 145 -13.22 -12.39 21.18
N LYS A 146 -13.38 -12.23 19.87
CA LYS A 146 -13.43 -13.28 18.85
C LYS A 146 -12.19 -13.29 17.94
N SER A 147 -11.28 -12.33 18.11
CA SER A 147 -10.10 -12.19 17.27
C SER A 147 -8.86 -11.83 18.07
N GLU A 148 -7.72 -12.14 17.46
CA GLU A 148 -6.41 -11.67 17.91
C GLU A 148 -5.74 -10.94 16.75
N ILE A 149 -5.17 -9.77 17.04
CA ILE A 149 -4.35 -9.05 16.05
C ILE A 149 -2.95 -9.66 16.12
N GLU A 150 -2.63 -10.55 15.20
CA GLU A 150 -1.33 -11.23 15.17
C GLU A 150 -0.23 -10.35 14.56
N GLY A 151 -0.60 -9.40 13.69
CA GLY A 151 0.39 -8.62 12.95
C GLY A 151 -0.08 -7.23 12.56
N LEU A 152 0.77 -6.24 12.86
CA LEU A 152 0.75 -4.91 12.26
C LEU A 152 2.02 -4.76 11.40
N THR A 153 1.87 -4.85 10.09
CA THR A 153 2.99 -4.77 9.14
C THR A 153 3.08 -3.35 8.57
N LEU A 154 4.24 -2.71 8.73
CA LEU A 154 4.51 -1.37 8.20
C LEU A 154 5.61 -1.47 7.14
N LEU A 155 5.32 -1.07 5.90
CA LEU A 155 6.27 -1.13 4.80
C LEU A 155 6.48 0.27 4.22
N SER A 156 7.71 0.76 4.25
CA SER A 156 8.14 1.92 3.47
C SER A 156 9.05 1.40 2.36
N ILE A 157 8.65 1.61 1.11
CA ILE A 157 9.30 1.05 -0.09
C ILE A 157 9.76 2.20 -0.97
N THR A 158 11.04 2.25 -1.30
CA THR A 158 11.59 3.24 -2.24
C THR A 158 12.35 2.56 -3.36
N ALA A 159 12.08 2.94 -4.61
CA ALA A 159 12.85 2.47 -5.78
C ALA A 159 13.46 3.64 -6.57
N PRO A 160 14.77 3.62 -6.86
CA PRO A 160 15.44 4.68 -7.60
C PRO A 160 14.88 4.84 -9.01
N ALA A 161 14.65 6.09 -9.40
CA ALA A 161 14.19 6.48 -10.73
C ALA A 161 15.31 6.37 -11.78
N GLU A 162 15.80 5.15 -12.05
CA GLU A 162 16.94 4.85 -12.95
C GLU A 162 18.29 5.47 -12.52
N LEU A 163 19.36 4.69 -12.65
CA LEU A 163 20.70 5.28 -12.69
C LEU A 163 20.78 6.06 -14.01
N THR A 164 20.92 7.39 -13.93
CA THR A 164 21.33 8.18 -15.08
C THR A 164 22.55 7.51 -15.72
N ARG A 165 22.42 7.02 -16.95
CA ARG A 165 23.60 6.54 -17.70
C ARG A 165 24.61 7.68 -17.68
N PRO A 166 25.89 7.45 -17.34
CA PRO A 166 26.88 8.50 -17.43
C PRO A 166 26.87 9.02 -18.87
N LYS A 167 26.59 10.32 -19.05
CA LYS A 167 26.65 10.97 -20.35
C LYS A 167 28.01 10.67 -20.96
N MET A 168 28.09 9.81 -21.99
CA MET A 168 29.28 9.68 -22.80
C MET A 168 29.57 11.05 -23.40
N LYS A 169 30.54 11.77 -22.84
CA LYS A 169 31.09 12.97 -23.46
C LYS A 169 31.80 12.51 -24.74
N SER A 170 31.14 12.61 -25.87
CA SER A 170 31.77 12.54 -27.19
C SER A 170 32.68 13.76 -27.37
N LYS A 171 33.89 13.71 -26.79
CA LYS A 171 34.99 14.57 -27.24
C LYS A 171 35.56 13.98 -28.53
N LEU A 172 34.88 14.20 -29.66
CA LEU A 172 35.59 14.23 -30.95
C LEU A 172 36.38 15.54 -30.98
N HIS A 173 37.67 15.46 -30.66
CA HIS A 173 38.62 16.46 -31.15
C HIS A 173 39.01 16.04 -32.57
N LEU A 174 38.31 16.57 -33.57
CA LEU A 174 38.89 16.68 -34.91
C LEU A 174 39.83 17.89 -34.86
N LYS A 175 41.14 17.62 -34.77
CA LYS A 175 42.15 18.59 -35.22
C LYS A 175 42.28 18.39 -36.72
N LEU A 176 41.83 19.38 -37.48
CA LEU A 176 42.38 19.69 -38.80
C LEU A 176 43.50 20.70 -38.60
#